data_AF-A0A3B3R8M8-F1
#
_entry.id   AF-A0A3B3R8M8-F1
#
_cell.length_a   1.000
_cell.length_b   1.000
_cell.length_c   1.000
_cell.angle_alpha   90.00
_cell.angle_beta   90.00
_cell.angle_gamma   90.00
#
_symmetry.space_group_name_H-M   'P 1'
#
loop_
_entity.id
_entity.type
_entity.pdbx_description
1 polymer ?
#
loop_
_entity_poly.entity_id
_entity_poly.type
_entity_poly.pdbx_seq_one_letter_code
_entity_poly.pdbx_strand_id
1 'polypeptide(L)'
;MKKTPYLLTKIFELKKFKSKLSRTKYKELKPLSRAQMKDLDRTDLADKMISSYSEVDALNVMLEILKKMNLNDLAQRMNEDLQQGNHMFNLSCFFV
;
A
#
# COMPACT_ATOMS: atom_id res chain seq x y z
N MET A 1 -0.92 -14.39 21.04
CA MET A 1 -0.37 -13.17 20.41
C MET A 1 -1.51 -12.43 19.73
N LYS A 2 -1.84 -11.20 20.16
CA LYS A 2 -2.87 -10.40 19.50
C LYS A 2 -2.25 -9.84 18.21
N LYS A 3 -2.63 -10.38 17.04
CA LYS A 3 -2.34 -9.73 15.75
C LYS A 3 -2.97 -8.35 15.81
N THR A 4 -2.16 -7.30 15.86
CA THR A 4 -2.63 -5.93 15.69
C THR A 4 -3.19 -5.79 14.27
N PRO A 5 -4.49 -5.45 14.09
CA PRO A 5 -5.05 -5.31 12.76
C PRO A 5 -4.40 -4.10 12.07
N TYR A 6 -3.82 -4.32 10.89
CA TYR A 6 -3.20 -3.26 10.10
C TYR A 6 -4.23 -2.16 9.79
N LEU A 7 -3.81 -0.89 9.94
CA LEU A 7 -4.65 0.28 10.21
C LEU A 7 -5.54 0.76 9.05
N LEU A 8 -5.53 0.15 7.87
CA LEU A 8 -6.51 0.43 6.81
C LEU A 8 -7.90 -0.17 7.15
N THR A 9 -8.38 0.00 8.39
CA THR A 9 -9.70 -0.45 8.86
C THR A 9 -10.80 0.61 8.66
N LYS A 10 -10.43 1.87 8.38
CA LYS A 10 -11.40 2.95 8.13
C LYS A 10 -11.59 3.19 6.63
N ILE A 11 -12.85 3.16 6.17
CA ILE A 11 -13.27 3.50 4.79
C ILE A 11 -12.69 4.84 4.33
N PHE A 12 -12.59 5.82 5.25
CA PHE A 12 -12.02 7.13 4.96
C PHE A 12 -10.53 7.07 4.61
N GLU A 13 -9.75 6.24 5.29
CA GLU A 13 -8.32 6.08 5.04
C GLU A 13 -8.06 5.39 3.70
N LEU A 14 -8.85 4.36 3.36
CA LEU A 14 -8.76 3.71 2.05
C LEU A 14 -9.13 4.67 0.91
N LYS A 15 -10.19 5.48 1.07
CA LYS A 15 -10.56 6.52 0.09
C LYS A 15 -9.43 7.56 -0.08
N LYS A 16 -8.83 8.00 1.02
CA LYS A 16 -7.71 8.95 1.00
C LYS A 16 -6.47 8.34 0.34
N PHE A 17 -6.16 7.08 0.63
CA PHE A 17 -5.08 6.31 0.01
C PHE A 17 -5.27 6.23 -1.50
N LYS A 18 -6.42 5.76 -1.98
CA LYS A 18 -6.76 5.70 -3.42
C LYS A 18 -6.62 7.06 -4.11
N SER A 19 -7.05 8.13 -3.44
CA SER A 19 -6.91 9.49 -3.96
C SER A 19 -5.47 9.98 -4.03
N LYS A 20 -4.59 9.56 -3.11
CA LYS A 20 -3.17 9.92 -3.12
C LYS A 20 -2.42 9.07 -4.14
N LEU A 21 -2.73 7.78 -4.25
CA LEU A 21 -2.19 6.86 -5.25
C LEU A 21 -2.43 7.38 -6.67
N SER A 22 -3.65 7.86 -6.96
CA SER A 22 -3.97 8.37 -8.30
C SER A 22 -3.28 9.68 -8.69
N ARG A 23 -2.61 10.34 -7.74
CA ARG A 23 -1.91 11.63 -7.93
C ARG A 23 -0.41 11.51 -7.70
N THR A 24 0.04 10.40 -7.13
CA THR A 24 1.44 10.20 -6.79
C THR A 24 2.18 9.74 -8.03
N LYS A 25 3.13 10.56 -8.47
CA LYS A 25 4.18 10.13 -9.40
C LYS A 25 5.29 9.50 -8.56
N TYR A 26 5.72 8.31 -8.93
CA TYR A 26 6.83 7.61 -8.29
C TYR A 26 7.75 7.08 -9.38
N LYS A 27 8.99 7.61 -9.43
CA LYS A 27 9.93 7.38 -10.55
C LYS A 27 9.22 7.59 -11.90
N GLU A 28 9.46 6.68 -12.85
CA GLU A 28 8.83 6.63 -14.18
C GLU A 28 7.50 5.83 -14.21
N LEU A 29 6.97 5.41 -13.05
CA LEU A 29 5.75 4.61 -13.00
C LEU A 29 4.51 5.47 -13.27
N LYS A 30 3.63 4.96 -14.14
CA LYS A 30 2.35 5.60 -14.44
C LYS A 30 1.40 5.49 -13.23
N PRO A 31 0.82 6.60 -12.73
CA PRO A 31 -0.15 6.53 -11.64
C PRO A 31 -1.38 5.71 -12.03
N LEU A 32 -1.87 4.89 -11.10
CA LEU A 32 -3.15 4.20 -11.26
C LEU A 32 -4.29 5.22 -11.25
N SER A 33 -5.17 5.17 -12.26
CA SER A 33 -6.28 6.11 -12.32
C SER A 33 -7.29 5.85 -11.21
N ARG A 34 -7.95 6.90 -10.72
CA ARG A 34 -8.99 6.77 -9.69
C ARG A 34 -10.13 5.84 -10.13
N ALA A 35 -10.46 5.83 -11.43
CA ALA A 35 -11.48 4.96 -11.99
C ALA A 35 -11.14 3.47 -11.82
N GLN A 36 -9.88 3.09 -12.04
CA GLN A 36 -9.41 1.71 -11.89
C GLN A 36 -9.48 1.19 -10.45
N MET A 37 -9.52 2.08 -9.46
CA MET A 37 -9.45 1.73 -8.04
C MET A 37 -10.75 2.02 -7.27
N LYS A 38 -11.79 2.53 -7.94
CA LYS A 38 -12.99 3.03 -7.27
C LYS A 38 -13.64 1.97 -6.38
N ASP A 39 -13.88 0.80 -6.96
CA ASP A 39 -14.65 -0.28 -6.35
C ASP A 39 -13.79 -1.42 -5.79
N LEU A 40 -12.46 -1.35 -5.98
CA LEU A 40 -11.54 -2.35 -5.44
C LEU A 40 -11.55 -2.33 -3.92
N ASP A 41 -11.63 -3.48 -3.28
CA ASP A 41 -11.39 -3.57 -1.85
C ASP A 41 -9.89 -3.46 -1.53
N ARG A 42 -9.51 -3.83 -0.31
CA ARG A 42 -8.13 -3.72 0.16
C ARG A 42 -7.21 -4.73 -0.54
N THR A 43 -7.66 -5.97 -0.65
CA THR A 43 -6.89 -7.06 -1.24
C THR A 43 -6.83 -6.89 -2.75
N ASP A 44 -7.96 -6.55 -3.39
CA ASP A 44 -8.00 -6.27 -4.83
C ASP A 44 -7.11 -5.08 -5.21
N LEU A 45 -7.04 -4.05 -4.35
CA LEU A 45 -6.16 -2.91 -4.57
C LEU A 45 -4.68 -3.32 -4.46
N ALA A 46 -4.34 -4.20 -3.53
CA ALA A 46 -3.00 -4.75 -3.39
C ALA A 46 -2.56 -5.48 -4.65
N ASP A 47 -3.38 -6.43 -5.10
CA ASP A 47 -3.13 -7.23 -6.29
C ASP A 47 -3.05 -6.35 -7.53
N LYS A 48 -3.87 -5.29 -7.59
CA LYS A 48 -3.80 -4.30 -8.65
C LYS A 48 -2.48 -3.53 -8.64
N MET A 49 -1.97 -3.15 -7.48
CA MET A 49 -0.68 -2.47 -7.36
C MET A 49 0.48 -3.40 -7.76
N ILE A 50 0.49 -4.64 -7.27
CA ILE A 50 1.52 -5.64 -7.61
C ILE A 50 1.53 -5.88 -9.12
N SER A 51 0.37 -6.14 -9.73
CA SER A 51 0.26 -6.37 -11.17
C SER A 51 0.65 -5.17 -12.03
N SER A 52 0.51 -3.94 -11.52
CA SER A 52 0.82 -2.72 -12.26
C SER A 52 2.26 -2.25 -12.10
N TYR A 53 2.89 -2.55 -10.97
CA TYR A 53 4.18 -1.98 -10.58
C TYR A 53 5.27 -3.00 -10.32
N SER A 54 4.98 -4.31 -10.29
CA SER A 54 5.80 -5.32 -9.60
C SER A 54 5.72 -5.18 -8.08
N GLU A 55 5.99 -6.26 -7.36
CA GLU A 55 5.86 -6.31 -5.91
C GLU A 55 6.75 -5.27 -5.19
N VAL A 56 8.03 -5.20 -5.55
CA VAL A 56 8.99 -4.29 -4.90
C VAL A 56 8.62 -2.83 -5.13
N ASP A 57 8.23 -2.45 -6.34
CA ASP A 57 7.86 -1.06 -6.63
C ASP A 57 6.45 -0.73 -6.09
N ALA A 58 5.50 -1.67 -6.08
CA ALA A 58 4.21 -1.50 -5.41
C ALA A 58 4.37 -1.20 -3.92
N LEU A 59 5.30 -1.88 -3.27
CA LEU A 59 5.67 -1.68 -1.87
C LEU A 59 6.20 -0.27 -1.63
N ASN A 60 7.16 0.16 -2.45
CA ASN A 60 7.75 1.48 -2.35
C ASN A 60 6.71 2.60 -2.57
N VAL A 61 5.82 2.41 -3.54
CA VAL A 61 4.69 3.32 -3.79
C VAL A 61 3.77 3.38 -2.58
N MET A 62 3.48 2.24 -1.94
CA MET A 62 2.66 2.20 -0.73
C MET A 62 3.30 2.98 0.41
N LEU A 63 4.58 2.74 0.70
CA LEU A 63 5.32 3.45 1.75
C LEU A 63 5.32 4.96 1.53
N GLU A 64 5.51 5.40 0.28
CA GLU A 64 5.46 6.82 -0.12
C GLU A 64 4.07 7.43 0.13
N ILE A 65 2.99 6.71 -0.17
CA ILE A 65 1.63 7.20 0.05
C ILE A 65 1.31 7.27 1.54
N LEU A 66 1.72 6.27 2.33
CA LEU A 66 1.55 6.27 3.79
C LEU A 66 2.24 7.48 4.42
N LYS A 67 3.47 7.79 3.99
CA LYS A 67 4.18 9.02 4.40
C LYS A 67 3.38 10.28 4.03
N LYS A 68 2.84 10.37 2.81
CA LYS A 68 1.98 11.47 2.35
C LYS A 68 0.62 11.57 3.06
N MET A 69 0.23 10.54 3.79
CA MET A 69 -0.95 10.51 4.65
C MET A 69 -0.65 10.85 6.10
N ASN A 70 0.62 11.11 6.45
CA ASN A 70 1.15 11.23 7.81
C ASN A 70 1.01 9.94 8.63
N LEU A 71 1.00 8.78 7.98
CA LEU A 71 1.00 7.47 8.62
C LEU A 71 2.44 6.94 8.74
N ASN A 72 3.35 7.77 9.26
CA ASN A 72 4.79 7.52 9.27
C ASN A 72 5.15 6.30 10.13
N ASP A 73 4.52 6.14 11.30
CA ASP A 73 4.74 4.97 12.17
C ASP A 73 4.34 3.66 11.48
N LEU A 74 3.31 3.71 10.63
CA LEU A 74 2.89 2.55 9.85
C LEU A 74 3.89 2.26 8.74
N ALA A 75 4.34 3.28 8.01
CA ALA A 75 5.36 3.12 6.99
C ALA A 75 6.68 2.59 7.58
N GLN A 76 7.05 3.05 8.78
CA GLN A 76 8.26 2.60 9.46
C GLN A 76 8.16 1.14 9.89
N ARG A 77 7.11 0.75 10.61
CA ARG A 77 6.89 -0.66 11.01
C ARG A 77 6.87 -1.59 9.80
N MET A 78 6.19 -1.18 8.75
CA MET A 78 6.12 -1.94 7.51
C MET A 78 7.51 -2.10 6.86
N ASN A 79 8.33 -1.04 6.86
CA ASN A 79 9.71 -1.09 6.39
C ASN A 79 10.61 -1.94 7.30
N GLU A 80 10.41 -1.93 8.61
CA GLU A 80 11.15 -2.77 9.56
C GLU A 80 10.81 -4.25 9.37
N ASP A 81 9.52 -4.59 9.25
CA ASP A 81 9.04 -5.95 8.99
C ASP A 81 9.64 -6.52 7.68
N LEU A 82 9.81 -5.66 6.66
CA LEU A 82 10.46 -5.99 5.39
C LEU A 82 11.96 -6.27 5.53
N GLN A 83 12.67 -5.48 6.35
CA GLN A 83 14.11 -5.61 6.54
C GLN A 83 14.47 -6.76 7.49
N GLN A 84 13.57 -7.12 8.41
CA GLN A 84 13.78 -8.24 9.34
C GLN A 84 13.44 -9.61 8.75
N GLY A 85 12.72 -9.67 7.62
CA GLY A 85 12.35 -10.91 6.93
C GLY A 85 13.14 -11.15 5.64
N ASN A 86 14.23 -11.91 5.72
CA ASN A 86 14.97 -12.43 4.55
C ASN A 86 14.20 -13.56 3.81
N HIS A 87 12.87 -13.51 3.81
CA HIS A 87 11.98 -14.52 3.24
C HIS A 87 10.66 -13.86 2.78
N MET A 88 10.55 -13.62 1.47
CA MET A 88 9.30 -13.43 0.70
C MET A 88 8.17 -12.62 1.39
N PHE A 89 8.36 -11.32 1.51
CA PHE A 89 7.29 -10.42 1.98
C PHE A 89 6.25 -10.24 0.87
N ASN A 90 5.14 -10.98 0.97
CA ASN A 90 4.06 -10.87 0.00
C ASN A 90 3.18 -9.66 0.34
N LEU A 91 3.03 -8.69 -0.58
CA LEU A 91 2.15 -7.52 -0.37
C LEU A 91 0.72 -7.93 0.02
N SER A 92 0.21 -9.08 -0.45
CA SER A 92 -1.12 -9.59 -0.10
C SER A 92 -1.27 -9.90 1.39
N CYS A 93 -0.18 -10.29 2.10
CA CYS A 93 -0.20 -10.54 3.54
C CYS A 93 -0.47 -9.27 4.37
N PHE A 94 -0.30 -8.08 3.80
CA PHE A 94 -0.58 -6.82 4.50
C PHE A 94 -2.08 -6.46 4.49
N PHE A 95 -2.86 -7.09 3.62
CA PHE A 95 -4.27 -6.77 3.42
C PHE A 95 -5.24 -7.85 3.95
N VAL A 96 -4.73 -9.01 4.38
CA VAL A 96 -5.45 -10.11 5.05
C VAL A 96 -5.36 -10.00 6.57
#